data_AF-A0A1G1H510-F1
#
_entry.id   AF-A0A1G1H510-F1
#
_cell.length_a   1.000
_cell.length_b   1.000
_cell.length_c   1.000
_cell.angle_alpha   90.00
_cell.angle_beta   90.00
_cell.angle_gamma   90.00
#
_symmetry.space_group_name_H-M   'P 1'
#
loop_
_entity.id
_entity.type
_entity.pdbx_description
1 polymer ?
#
loop_
_entity_poly.entity_id
_entity_poly.type
_entity_poly.pdbx_seq_one_letter_code
_entity_poly.pdbx_strand_id
1 'polypeptide(L)'
;MKMKHIIFAVAILTTGLFGCETKVTPPTSVMDTPEYHYKNGLRYLDRDQVDEAMKSFDRAVALAPESPLGYIGKGLAFGKKGDFKAAFENMETAQDYEKTGIESNIGMIRLLSMQRGEDWLKNSEKEFKAARDKDPNSAPLHYYMGLAYKVSFDFDKAAEMFRRVLDMNKEYTTEANAEWAVIQKIQRAAPGSQIGKQIALIDKIDRADVAALFVQEMDIEKLFTKRGPKTYDTAFKAPTEATATKMTTETVIKMEPATDIKDHALKPSIDTVLQLQVRGLEPGPNHTFAPDKLITKAEFALMLEDILIKVSGDEKLATKYVGAPSLFPDVRTDNYAFNAIMVVTSRGFIEADKATGEFRPGDAVSGADALLAIREFKNQLKF
;
A
#
# COMPACT_ATOMS: atom_id res chain seq x y z
N MET A 1 87.44 36.27 -1.96
CA MET A 1 87.76 35.03 -1.22
C MET A 1 86.91 34.98 0.05
N LYS A 2 86.03 33.97 0.14
CA LYS A 2 85.27 33.47 1.31
C LYS A 2 84.36 34.41 2.12
N MET A 3 83.08 34.24 1.79
CA MET A 3 81.85 34.43 2.54
C MET A 3 81.82 33.59 3.84
N LYS A 4 81.29 34.11 4.95
CA LYS A 4 80.65 33.32 6.03
C LYS A 4 79.54 34.13 6.70
N HIS A 5 78.31 33.64 6.53
CA HIS A 5 77.08 34.09 7.16
C HIS A 5 76.88 33.35 8.49
N ILE A 6 76.35 34.02 9.51
CA ILE A 6 75.59 33.37 10.59
C ILE A 6 74.38 34.29 10.87
N ILE A 7 73.23 33.92 10.31
CA ILE A 7 71.91 34.51 10.62
C ILE A 7 71.15 33.45 11.42
N PHE A 8 70.66 33.87 12.59
CA PHE A 8 69.78 33.10 13.47
C PHE A 8 68.39 33.00 12.82
N ALA A 9 67.96 31.81 12.42
CA ALA A 9 66.63 31.56 11.87
C ALA A 9 65.78 30.83 12.92
N VAL A 10 64.83 31.54 13.52
CA VAL A 10 63.74 30.98 14.31
C VAL A 10 62.73 30.36 13.33
N ALA A 11 62.64 29.03 13.31
CA ALA A 11 61.64 28.32 12.54
C ALA A 11 60.29 28.36 13.28
N ILE A 12 59.39 29.24 12.85
CA ILE A 12 57.97 29.17 13.21
C ILE A 12 57.34 28.10 12.32
N LEU A 13 57.07 26.93 12.91
CA LEU A 13 56.36 25.83 12.28
C LEU A 13 54.86 26.17 12.25
N THR A 14 54.41 26.90 11.22
CA THR A 14 52.98 27.09 10.97
C THR A 14 52.42 25.79 10.39
N THR A 15 51.73 25.02 11.24
CA THR A 15 50.89 23.90 10.83
C THR A 15 49.74 24.43 9.97
N GLY A 16 49.79 24.16 8.66
CA GLY A 16 48.68 24.41 7.75
C GLY A 16 47.53 23.48 8.09
N LEU A 17 46.49 24.03 8.72
CA LEU A 17 45.17 23.42 8.76
C LEU A 17 44.61 23.46 7.34
N PHE A 18 44.75 22.36 6.60
CA PHE A 18 43.92 22.10 5.43
C PHE A 18 42.51 21.75 5.92
N GLY A 19 41.76 22.76 6.35
CA GLY A 19 40.32 22.65 6.41
C GLY A 19 39.83 22.45 4.97
N CYS A 20 39.12 21.35 4.71
CA CYS A 20 38.34 21.22 3.49
C CYS A 20 37.23 22.27 3.51
N GLU A 21 37.57 23.49 3.08
CA GLU A 21 36.59 24.54 2.85
C GLU A 21 35.78 24.10 1.62
N THR A 22 34.50 23.76 1.83
CA THR A 22 33.57 23.43 0.75
C THR A 22 33.46 24.65 -0.15
N LYS A 23 34.12 24.61 -1.32
CA LYS A 23 34.15 25.74 -2.24
C LYS A 23 32.75 26.03 -2.76
N VAL A 24 32.16 27.12 -2.30
CA VAL A 24 30.90 27.68 -2.82
C VAL A 24 31.07 27.93 -4.32
N THR A 25 30.20 27.34 -5.13
CA THR A 25 30.20 27.54 -6.58
C THR A 25 29.27 28.69 -6.93
N PRO A 26 29.68 29.66 -7.77
CA PRO A 26 28.81 30.77 -8.12
C PRO A 26 27.59 30.31 -8.93
N PRO A 27 26.45 31.02 -8.81
CA PRO A 27 25.29 30.80 -9.65
C PRO A 27 25.58 31.17 -11.11
N THR A 28 25.05 30.38 -12.03
CA THR A 28 25.20 30.54 -13.48
C THR A 28 24.05 31.33 -14.12
N SER A 29 22.95 31.51 -13.39
CA SER A 29 21.75 32.23 -13.81
C SER A 29 20.95 32.70 -12.59
N VAL A 30 20.01 33.63 -12.80
CA VAL A 30 19.07 34.10 -11.77
C VAL A 30 18.27 32.95 -11.15
N MET A 31 17.99 31.90 -11.93
CA MET A 31 17.23 30.73 -11.46
C MET A 31 18.11 29.63 -10.85
N ASP A 32 19.43 29.78 -10.85
CA ASP A 32 20.39 28.80 -10.33
C ASP A 32 20.52 28.96 -8.81
N THR A 33 19.43 28.67 -8.08
CA THR A 33 19.35 28.79 -6.62
C THR A 33 19.25 27.42 -5.94
N PRO A 34 19.66 27.29 -4.67
CA PRO A 34 19.50 26.05 -3.91
C PRO A 34 18.05 25.55 -3.87
N GLU A 35 17.07 26.46 -3.73
CA GLU A 35 15.64 26.14 -3.65
C GLU A 35 15.12 25.57 -4.97
N TYR A 36 15.56 26.12 -6.11
CA TYR A 36 15.19 25.63 -7.43
C TYR A 36 15.70 24.20 -7.64
N HIS A 37 16.97 23.96 -7.32
CA HIS A 37 17.57 22.63 -7.46
C HIS A 37 17.01 21.62 -6.46
N TYR A 38 16.67 22.05 -5.25
CA TYR A 38 15.98 21.21 -4.27
C TYR A 38 14.60 20.78 -4.80
N LYS A 39 13.77 21.73 -5.27
CA LYS A 39 12.44 21.42 -5.82
C LYS A 39 12.52 20.54 -7.05
N ASN A 40 13.49 20.77 -7.95
CA ASN A 40 13.69 19.88 -9.10
C ASN A 40 14.17 18.49 -8.70
N GLY A 41 15.09 18.39 -7.74
CA GLY A 41 15.54 17.11 -7.20
C GLY A 41 14.40 16.32 -6.59
N LEU A 42 13.48 16.96 -5.84
CA LEU A 42 12.28 16.31 -5.34
C LEU A 42 11.39 15.78 -6.47
N ARG A 43 11.18 16.55 -7.55
CA ARG A 43 10.40 16.09 -8.72
C ARG A 43 11.06 14.91 -9.44
N TYR A 44 12.38 14.85 -9.48
CA TYR A 44 13.11 13.68 -9.99
C TYR A 44 12.93 12.47 -9.07
N LEU A 45 12.97 12.65 -7.73
CA LEU A 45 12.68 11.57 -6.77
C LEU A 45 11.26 11.03 -6.88
N ASP A 46 10.26 11.90 -7.10
CA ASP A 46 8.86 11.50 -7.26
C ASP A 46 8.64 10.65 -8.52
N ARG A 47 9.59 10.70 -9.47
CA ARG A 47 9.62 9.89 -10.70
C ARG A 47 10.61 8.72 -10.63
N ASP A 48 11.13 8.43 -9.44
CA ASP A 48 12.19 7.44 -9.18
C ASP A 48 13.48 7.64 -10.00
N GLN A 49 13.73 8.86 -10.48
CA GLN A 49 14.95 9.25 -11.20
C GLN A 49 16.05 9.68 -10.23
N VAL A 50 16.50 8.75 -9.38
CA VAL A 50 17.32 9.05 -8.21
C VAL A 50 18.69 9.69 -8.56
N ASP A 51 19.31 9.30 -9.67
CA ASP A 51 20.61 9.86 -10.07
C ASP A 51 20.51 11.31 -10.55
N GLU A 52 19.44 11.67 -11.25
CA GLU A 52 19.18 13.08 -11.64
C GLU A 52 18.78 13.93 -10.43
N ALA A 53 18.08 13.34 -9.48
CA ALA A 53 17.80 13.97 -8.20
C ALA A 53 19.10 14.29 -7.45
N MET A 54 20.01 13.32 -7.35
CA MET A 54 21.32 13.52 -6.70
C MET A 54 22.12 14.65 -7.34
N LYS A 55 22.21 14.73 -8.67
CA LYS A 55 22.88 15.84 -9.36
C LYS A 55 22.27 17.20 -8.98
N SER A 56 20.94 17.27 -8.90
CA SER A 56 20.24 18.50 -8.49
C SER A 56 20.59 18.86 -7.04
N PHE A 57 20.56 17.90 -6.12
CA PHE A 57 20.93 18.15 -4.73
C PHE A 57 22.41 18.48 -4.53
N ASP A 58 23.31 17.86 -5.30
CA ASP A 58 24.73 18.22 -5.34
C ASP A 58 24.92 19.68 -5.78
N ARG A 59 24.14 20.13 -6.78
CA ARG A 59 24.15 21.54 -7.19
C ARG A 59 23.63 22.46 -6.09
N ALA A 60 22.58 22.07 -5.36
CA ALA A 60 22.07 22.84 -4.22
C ALA A 60 23.11 22.98 -3.11
N VAL A 61 23.81 21.89 -2.74
CA VAL A 61 24.92 21.92 -1.76
C VAL A 61 26.08 22.78 -2.27
N ALA A 62 26.43 22.69 -3.55
CA ALA A 62 27.52 23.48 -4.11
C ALA A 62 27.24 24.99 -4.12
N LEU A 63 25.97 25.39 -4.30
CA LEU A 63 25.53 26.79 -4.26
C LEU A 63 25.44 27.34 -2.84
N ALA A 64 25.01 26.52 -1.89
CA ALA A 64 24.88 26.91 -0.49
C ALA A 64 25.25 25.74 0.45
N PRO A 65 26.54 25.56 0.77
CA PRO A 65 27.02 24.44 1.61
C PRO A 65 26.50 24.45 3.05
N GLU A 66 26.02 25.60 3.54
CA GLU A 66 25.42 25.74 4.88
C GLU A 66 23.89 25.82 4.82
N SER A 67 23.27 25.48 3.69
CA SER A 67 21.82 25.40 3.56
C SER A 67 21.34 23.97 3.79
N PRO A 68 20.25 23.74 4.55
CA PRO A 68 19.75 22.40 4.81
C PRO A 68 19.19 21.69 3.56
N LEU A 69 18.71 22.44 2.56
CA LEU A 69 17.93 21.90 1.44
C LEU A 69 18.65 20.82 0.64
N GLY A 70 19.92 21.06 0.30
CA GLY A 70 20.73 20.10 -0.45
C GLY A 70 20.91 18.79 0.32
N TYR A 71 21.18 18.87 1.62
CA TYR A 71 21.36 17.71 2.49
C TYR A 71 20.06 16.95 2.74
N ILE A 72 18.93 17.64 2.92
CA ILE A 72 17.59 17.01 2.99
C ILE A 72 17.35 16.18 1.72
N GLY A 73 17.59 16.77 0.56
CA GLY A 73 17.42 16.11 -0.72
C GLY A 73 18.29 14.85 -0.86
N LYS A 74 19.58 14.96 -0.51
CA LYS A 74 20.50 13.82 -0.49
C LYS A 74 20.04 12.73 0.47
N GLY A 75 19.60 13.09 1.68
CA GLY A 75 19.08 12.16 2.66
C GLY A 75 17.91 11.35 2.11
N LEU A 76 16.94 12.00 1.47
CA LEU A 76 15.81 11.35 0.83
C LEU A 76 16.23 10.44 -0.34
N ALA A 77 17.20 10.87 -1.16
CA ALA A 77 17.71 10.10 -2.28
C ALA A 77 18.46 8.83 -1.82
N PHE A 78 19.29 8.92 -0.77
CA PHE A 78 19.93 7.74 -0.17
C PHE A 78 18.91 6.79 0.46
N GLY A 79 17.88 7.33 1.14
CA GLY A 79 16.77 6.53 1.67
C GLY A 79 16.04 5.75 0.57
N LYS A 80 15.80 6.37 -0.59
CA LYS A 80 15.24 5.70 -1.78
C LYS A 80 16.14 4.59 -2.34
N LYS A 81 17.47 4.71 -2.20
CA LYS A 81 18.44 3.65 -2.55
C LYS A 81 18.55 2.56 -1.48
N GLY A 82 17.89 2.72 -0.32
CA GLY A 82 18.00 1.82 0.83
C GLY A 82 19.27 2.04 1.68
N ASP A 83 20.11 3.01 1.34
CA ASP A 83 21.27 3.39 2.16
C ASP A 83 20.82 4.33 3.29
N PHE A 84 20.13 3.74 4.27
CA PHE A 84 19.59 4.51 5.38
C PHE A 84 20.68 5.12 6.26
N LYS A 85 21.88 4.54 6.30
CA LYS A 85 23.00 5.11 7.04
C LYS A 85 23.40 6.48 6.46
N ALA A 86 23.71 6.53 5.16
CA ALA A 86 24.02 7.79 4.48
C ALA A 86 22.82 8.76 4.51
N ALA A 87 21.59 8.23 4.47
CA ALA A 87 20.38 9.03 4.54
C ALA A 87 20.26 9.81 5.85
N PHE A 88 20.45 9.15 7.00
CA PHE A 88 20.39 9.82 8.31
C PHE A 88 21.58 10.75 8.54
N GLU A 89 22.79 10.40 8.09
CA GLU A 89 23.97 11.30 8.18
C GLU A 89 23.71 12.64 7.44
N ASN A 90 23.10 12.58 6.25
CA ASN A 90 22.72 13.80 5.53
C ASN A 90 21.56 14.54 6.21
N MET A 91 20.59 13.83 6.79
CA MET A 91 19.48 14.48 7.48
C MET A 91 19.92 15.17 8.80
N GLU A 92 20.86 14.58 9.53
CA GLU A 92 21.50 15.18 10.70
C GLU A 92 22.28 16.44 10.31
N THR A 93 23.08 16.36 9.24
CA THR A 93 23.76 17.54 8.67
C THR A 93 22.77 18.64 8.28
N ALA A 94 21.60 18.29 7.71
CA ALA A 94 20.56 19.26 7.41
C ALA A 94 19.99 19.92 8.67
N GLN A 95 19.73 19.15 9.73
CA GLN A 95 19.23 19.69 10.99
C GLN A 95 20.24 20.65 11.64
N ASP A 96 21.54 20.36 11.55
CA ASP A 96 22.61 21.25 12.06
C ASP A 96 22.64 22.61 11.35
N TYR A 97 22.38 22.62 10.04
CA TYR A 97 22.32 23.86 9.24
C TYR A 97 20.97 24.59 9.35
N GLU A 98 19.89 23.91 9.76
CA GLU A 98 18.56 24.48 9.85
C GLU A 98 18.31 25.26 11.15
N LYS A 99 18.56 26.57 11.10
CA LYS A 99 18.45 27.44 12.29
C LYS A 99 17.00 27.76 12.70
N THR A 100 16.12 28.00 11.73
CA THR A 100 14.75 28.50 12.00
C THR A 100 13.65 27.76 11.23
N GLY A 101 14.02 26.93 10.25
CA GLY A 101 13.10 26.18 9.41
C GLY A 101 12.49 24.95 10.09
N ILE A 102 11.71 24.23 9.28
CA ILE A 102 11.11 22.93 9.61
C ILE A 102 11.31 21.88 8.50
N GLU A 103 11.97 22.26 7.41
CA GLU A 103 12.15 21.43 6.22
C GLU A 103 12.92 20.15 6.55
N SER A 104 13.90 20.22 7.45
CA SER A 104 14.64 19.05 7.94
C SER A 104 13.76 18.10 8.75
N ASN A 105 12.84 18.62 9.57
CA ASN A 105 11.87 17.79 10.30
C ASN A 105 10.91 17.08 9.33
N ILE A 106 10.42 17.77 8.30
CA ILE A 106 9.59 17.17 7.24
C ILE A 106 10.39 16.09 6.50
N GLY A 107 11.64 16.37 6.15
CA GLY A 107 12.56 15.40 5.55
C GLY A 107 12.76 14.16 6.42
N MET A 108 12.91 14.34 7.73
CA MET A 108 13.08 13.26 8.69
C MET A 108 11.82 12.38 8.80
N ILE A 109 10.62 12.97 8.87
CA ILE A 109 9.34 12.22 8.87
C ILE A 109 9.26 11.32 7.63
N ARG A 110 9.58 11.86 6.46
CA ARG A 110 9.61 11.09 5.21
C ARG A 110 10.62 9.95 5.28
N LEU A 111 11.84 10.22 5.76
CA LEU A 111 12.90 9.22 5.87
C LEU A 111 12.55 8.09 6.84
N LEU A 112 12.04 8.42 8.02
CA LEU A 112 11.58 7.45 9.01
C LEU A 112 10.43 6.58 8.46
N SER A 113 9.50 7.19 7.73
CA SER A 113 8.38 6.49 7.08
C SER A 113 8.83 5.56 5.95
N MET A 114 9.94 5.88 5.28
CA MET A 114 10.56 4.99 4.27
C MET A 114 11.27 3.81 4.94
N GLN A 115 12.06 4.06 5.99
CA GLN A 115 12.84 3.01 6.66
C GLN A 115 11.96 2.03 7.44
N ARG A 116 10.95 2.55 8.14
CA ARG A 116 10.07 1.78 9.05
C ARG A 116 10.86 0.93 10.07
N GLY A 117 11.94 1.48 10.61
CA GLY A 117 12.75 0.88 11.68
C GLY A 117 12.04 0.85 13.04
N GLU A 118 12.74 0.47 14.10
CA GLU A 118 12.16 0.50 15.45
C GLU A 118 11.70 1.92 15.85
N ASP A 119 10.54 2.02 16.51
CA ASP A 119 9.95 3.29 16.97
C ASP A 119 9.78 4.37 15.88
N TRP A 120 9.83 4.02 14.59
CA TRP A 120 9.84 4.98 13.47
C TRP A 120 8.66 5.96 13.52
N LEU A 121 7.47 5.48 13.88
CA LEU A 121 6.26 6.32 13.96
C LEU A 121 6.37 7.29 15.14
N LYS A 122 6.84 6.82 16.30
CA LYS A 122 7.03 7.66 17.50
C LYS A 122 8.11 8.72 17.25
N ASN A 123 9.18 8.38 16.54
CA ASN A 123 10.20 9.33 16.11
C ASN A 123 9.61 10.34 15.11
N SER A 124 8.75 9.90 14.17
CA SER A 124 8.05 10.80 13.25
C SER A 124 7.12 11.76 13.98
N GLU A 125 6.38 11.29 15.00
CA GLU A 125 5.53 12.13 15.86
C GLU A 125 6.34 13.17 16.66
N LYS A 126 7.58 12.81 17.08
CA LYS A 126 8.49 13.75 17.75
C LYS A 126 8.94 14.87 16.81
N GLU A 127 9.37 14.52 15.59
CA GLU A 127 9.74 15.50 14.56
C GLU A 127 8.55 16.39 14.17
N PHE A 128 7.37 15.79 14.02
CA PHE A 128 6.14 16.52 13.74
C PHE A 128 5.81 17.54 14.83
N LYS A 129 5.90 17.13 16.11
CA LYS A 129 5.67 18.05 17.23
C LYS A 129 6.65 19.22 17.20
N ALA A 130 7.95 18.95 17.04
CA ALA A 130 8.98 19.98 16.98
C ALA A 130 8.75 20.99 15.84
N ALA A 131 8.34 20.49 14.67
CA ALA A 131 8.03 21.33 13.52
C ALA A 131 6.73 22.13 13.69
N ARG A 132 5.67 21.49 14.19
CA ARG A 132 4.35 22.11 14.37
C ARG A 132 4.39 23.25 15.39
N ASP A 133 5.21 23.13 16.43
CA ASP A 133 5.37 24.19 17.42
C ASP A 133 6.02 25.47 16.82
N LYS A 134 6.76 25.34 15.70
CA LYS A 134 7.33 26.46 14.93
C LYS A 134 6.40 26.97 13.84
N ASP A 135 5.82 26.07 13.03
CA ASP A 135 4.87 26.40 11.97
C ASP A 135 3.65 25.44 11.99
N PRO A 136 2.58 25.81 12.72
CA PRO A 136 1.37 24.99 12.79
C PRO A 136 0.54 25.03 11.49
N ASN A 137 0.84 25.92 10.54
CA ASN A 137 0.06 26.11 9.30
C ASN A 137 0.82 25.64 8.05
N SER A 138 1.78 24.74 8.24
CA SER A 138 2.52 24.05 7.19
C SER A 138 1.70 22.87 6.62
N ALA A 139 1.24 23.01 5.39
CA ALA A 139 0.53 21.95 4.67
C ALA A 139 1.43 20.72 4.40
N PRO A 140 2.70 20.87 3.95
CA PRO A 140 3.60 19.72 3.76
C PRO A 140 3.83 18.93 5.04
N LEU A 141 3.96 19.61 6.19
CA LEU A 141 4.16 18.95 7.47
C LEU A 141 2.99 18.01 7.82
N HIS A 142 1.76 18.50 7.68
CA HIS A 142 0.56 17.69 7.92
C HIS A 142 0.40 16.60 6.86
N TYR A 143 0.67 16.90 5.59
CA TYR A 143 0.58 15.93 4.50
C TYR A 143 1.51 14.72 4.72
N TYR A 144 2.80 14.98 4.99
CA TYR A 144 3.76 13.89 5.21
C TYR A 144 3.53 13.14 6.51
N MET A 145 2.99 13.79 7.56
CA MET A 145 2.54 13.07 8.75
C MET A 145 1.30 12.22 8.49
N GLY A 146 0.37 12.68 7.64
CA GLY A 146 -0.77 11.88 7.18
C GLY A 146 -0.34 10.64 6.43
N LEU A 147 0.67 10.75 5.55
CA LEU A 147 1.28 9.60 4.89
C LEU A 147 1.95 8.64 5.88
N ALA A 148 2.67 9.16 6.88
CA ALA A 148 3.24 8.35 7.95
C ALA A 148 2.16 7.54 8.68
N TYR A 149 1.06 8.17 9.10
CA TYR A 149 -0.04 7.47 9.74
C TYR A 149 -0.75 6.47 8.81
N LYS A 150 -0.88 6.78 7.52
CA LYS A 150 -1.42 5.85 6.51
C LYS A 150 -0.58 4.56 6.46
N VAL A 151 0.74 4.66 6.36
CA VAL A 151 1.61 3.47 6.28
C VAL A 151 1.79 2.75 7.62
N SER A 152 1.47 3.38 8.75
CA SER A 152 1.33 2.72 10.04
C SER A 152 -0.05 2.10 10.28
N PHE A 153 -0.97 2.22 9.32
CA PHE A 153 -2.38 1.81 9.41
C PHE A 153 -3.18 2.51 10.53
N ASP A 154 -2.74 3.69 10.97
CA ASP A 154 -3.49 4.58 11.87
C ASP A 154 -4.37 5.50 11.02
N PHE A 155 -5.41 4.92 10.43
CA PHE A 155 -6.24 5.59 9.44
C PHE A 155 -7.02 6.78 10.02
N ASP A 156 -7.32 6.77 11.31
CA ASP A 156 -8.01 7.87 11.97
C ASP A 156 -7.12 9.11 12.06
N LYS A 157 -5.87 8.94 12.52
CA LYS A 157 -4.92 10.06 12.53
C LYS A 157 -4.52 10.49 11.12
N ALA A 158 -4.40 9.54 10.18
CA ALA A 158 -4.15 9.87 8.78
C ALA A 158 -5.25 10.78 8.21
N ALA A 159 -6.52 10.43 8.46
CA ALA A 159 -7.67 11.23 8.03
C ALA A 159 -7.66 12.64 8.64
N GLU A 160 -7.31 12.76 9.93
CA GLU A 160 -7.20 14.05 10.59
C GLU A 160 -6.13 14.93 9.92
N MET A 161 -4.95 14.36 9.66
CA MET A 161 -3.85 15.09 9.05
C MET A 161 -4.18 15.56 7.63
N PHE A 162 -4.77 14.70 6.79
CA PHE A 162 -5.18 15.11 5.45
C PHE A 162 -6.28 16.18 5.49
N ARG A 163 -7.26 16.07 6.40
CA ARG A 163 -8.27 17.12 6.60
C ARG A 163 -7.64 18.46 6.95
N ARG A 164 -6.61 18.48 7.83
CA ARG A 164 -5.88 19.73 8.15
C ARG A 164 -5.26 20.36 6.90
N VAL A 165 -4.72 19.57 5.98
CA VAL A 165 -4.19 20.06 4.70
C VAL A 165 -5.30 20.69 3.85
N LEU A 166 -6.46 20.03 3.76
CA LEU A 166 -7.63 20.54 3.02
C LEU A 166 -8.14 21.87 3.60
N ASP A 167 -8.20 21.99 4.93
CA ASP A 167 -8.62 23.21 5.61
C ASP A 167 -7.68 24.40 5.33
N MET A 168 -6.39 24.13 5.10
CA MET A 168 -5.39 25.17 4.77
C MET A 168 -5.53 25.69 3.34
N ASN A 169 -6.03 24.87 2.39
CA ASN A 169 -6.17 25.21 0.96
C ASN A 169 -4.89 25.78 0.33
N LYS A 170 -3.76 25.07 0.54
CA LYS A 170 -2.41 25.43 0.03
C LYS A 170 -1.86 24.28 -0.83
N GLU A 171 -0.53 24.20 -0.97
CA GLU A 171 0.17 23.04 -1.51
C GLU A 171 -0.31 21.72 -0.87
N TYR A 172 -0.24 20.63 -1.63
CA TYR A 172 -0.74 19.30 -1.26
C TYR A 172 -2.26 19.16 -1.07
N THR A 173 -3.09 20.18 -1.32
CA THR A 173 -4.56 20.07 -1.17
C THR A 173 -5.15 19.00 -2.08
N THR A 174 -4.73 18.93 -3.35
CA THR A 174 -5.24 17.93 -4.31
C THR A 174 -4.83 16.52 -3.93
N GLU A 175 -3.56 16.35 -3.57
CA GLU A 175 -2.96 15.08 -3.16
C GLU A 175 -3.59 14.59 -1.85
N ALA A 176 -3.72 15.47 -0.85
CA ALA A 176 -4.39 15.17 0.41
C ALA A 176 -5.87 14.81 0.21
N ASN A 177 -6.56 15.43 -0.75
CA ASN A 177 -7.96 15.10 -1.03
C ASN A 177 -8.10 13.68 -1.59
N ALA A 178 -7.21 13.29 -2.52
CA ALA A 178 -7.17 11.94 -3.06
C ALA A 178 -6.87 10.91 -1.96
N GLU A 179 -5.87 11.20 -1.12
CA GLU A 179 -5.49 10.34 0.01
C GLU A 179 -6.62 10.22 1.03
N TRP A 180 -7.24 11.33 1.41
CA TRP A 180 -8.36 11.35 2.35
C TRP A 180 -9.56 10.54 1.85
N ALA A 181 -9.88 10.60 0.56
CA ALA A 181 -10.96 9.82 -0.03
C ALA A 181 -10.70 8.29 0.07
N VAL A 182 -9.46 7.85 -0.12
CA VAL A 182 -9.07 6.45 0.10
C VAL A 182 -9.22 6.09 1.57
N ILE A 183 -8.65 6.90 2.48
CA ILE A 183 -8.73 6.65 3.93
C ILE A 183 -10.19 6.57 4.41
N GLN A 184 -11.08 7.43 3.94
CA GLN A 184 -12.50 7.38 4.28
C GLN A 184 -13.19 6.08 3.82
N LYS A 185 -12.80 5.51 2.67
CA LYS A 185 -13.29 4.19 2.27
C LYS A 185 -12.81 3.12 3.25
N ILE A 186 -11.52 3.15 3.62
CA ILE A 186 -10.92 2.18 4.53
C ILE A 186 -11.55 2.27 5.93
N GLN A 187 -11.77 3.47 6.46
CA GLN A 187 -12.45 3.67 7.75
C GLN A 187 -13.87 3.11 7.75
N ARG A 188 -14.63 3.31 6.66
CA ARG A 188 -15.98 2.73 6.51
C ARG A 188 -15.95 1.20 6.43
N ALA A 189 -14.97 0.65 5.73
CA ALA A 189 -14.79 -0.78 5.62
C ALA A 189 -14.36 -1.43 6.95
N ALA A 190 -13.61 -0.68 7.78
CA ALA A 190 -13.16 -1.05 9.11
C ALA A 190 -12.46 -2.43 9.14
N PRO A 191 -11.33 -2.61 8.42
CA PRO A 191 -10.61 -3.88 8.37
C PRO A 191 -10.19 -4.34 9.77
N GLY A 192 -10.53 -5.59 10.09
CA GLY A 192 -10.31 -6.19 11.41
C GLY A 192 -8.93 -6.82 11.57
N SER A 193 -8.31 -7.25 10.47
CA SER A 193 -7.01 -7.92 10.49
C SER A 193 -5.88 -7.02 9.98
N GLN A 194 -4.65 -7.35 10.37
CA GLN A 194 -3.45 -6.67 9.84
C GLN A 194 -3.31 -6.85 8.32
N ILE A 195 -3.67 -8.02 7.79
CA ILE A 195 -3.67 -8.31 6.36
C ILE A 195 -4.70 -7.45 5.65
N GLY A 196 -5.92 -7.33 6.21
CA GLY A 196 -6.94 -6.42 5.68
C GLY A 196 -6.45 -4.98 5.62
N LYS A 197 -5.76 -4.49 6.66
CA LYS A 197 -5.15 -3.14 6.66
C LYS A 197 -4.06 -2.97 5.59
N GLN A 198 -3.26 -4.00 5.34
CA GLN A 198 -2.26 -4.00 4.26
C GLN A 198 -2.91 -3.96 2.88
N ILE A 199 -3.85 -4.87 2.63
CA ILE A 199 -4.57 -4.98 1.36
C ILE A 199 -5.38 -3.71 1.09
N ALA A 200 -5.92 -3.05 2.12
CA ALA A 200 -6.64 -1.79 2.00
C ALA A 200 -5.87 -0.69 1.25
N LEU A 201 -4.53 -0.76 1.25
CA LEU A 201 -3.65 0.20 0.58
C LEU A 201 -3.21 -0.23 -0.83
N ILE A 202 -3.69 -1.37 -1.33
CA ILE A 202 -3.38 -1.90 -2.66
C ILE A 202 -4.39 -1.37 -3.68
N ASP A 203 -3.89 -0.70 -4.73
CA ASP A 203 -4.72 -0.12 -5.79
C ASP A 203 -5.41 -1.17 -6.65
N LYS A 204 -4.75 -2.31 -6.88
CA LYS A 204 -5.24 -3.43 -7.71
C LYS A 204 -4.88 -4.74 -7.02
N ILE A 205 -5.88 -5.39 -6.46
CA ILE A 205 -5.67 -6.66 -5.74
C ILE A 205 -5.65 -7.84 -6.70
N ASP A 206 -4.92 -8.86 -6.29
CA ASP A 206 -4.83 -10.13 -7.01
C ASP A 206 -5.71 -11.23 -6.40
N ARG A 207 -5.58 -12.45 -6.92
CA ARG A 207 -6.35 -13.62 -6.47
C ARG A 207 -5.99 -14.03 -5.04
N ALA A 208 -4.72 -13.90 -4.66
CA ALA A 208 -4.26 -14.26 -3.34
C ALA A 208 -4.77 -13.26 -2.28
N ASP A 209 -4.74 -11.97 -2.60
CA ASP A 209 -5.31 -10.91 -1.78
C ASP A 209 -6.80 -11.14 -1.54
N VAL A 210 -7.58 -11.42 -2.60
CA VAL A 210 -9.02 -11.69 -2.48
C VAL A 210 -9.28 -12.93 -1.61
N ALA A 211 -8.49 -13.99 -1.77
CA ALA A 211 -8.59 -15.17 -0.93
C ALA A 211 -8.35 -14.83 0.55
N ALA A 212 -7.31 -14.03 0.83
CA ALA A 212 -7.01 -13.57 2.18
C ALA A 212 -8.12 -12.69 2.76
N LEU A 213 -8.70 -11.78 1.97
CA LEU A 213 -9.83 -10.96 2.40
C LEU A 213 -11.05 -11.81 2.75
N PHE A 214 -11.41 -12.79 1.93
CA PHE A 214 -12.55 -13.66 2.23
C PHE A 214 -12.33 -14.50 3.49
N VAL A 215 -11.12 -15.01 3.72
CA VAL A 215 -10.84 -15.81 4.91
C VAL A 215 -10.72 -14.93 6.16
N GLN A 216 -9.94 -13.86 6.12
CA GLN A 216 -9.58 -13.07 7.30
C GLN A 216 -10.59 -11.99 7.66
N GLU A 217 -11.29 -11.41 6.68
CA GLU A 217 -12.23 -10.31 6.91
C GLU A 217 -13.69 -10.76 6.82
N MET A 218 -14.01 -11.62 5.85
CA MET A 218 -15.36 -12.15 5.69
C MET A 218 -15.63 -13.39 6.57
N ASP A 219 -14.59 -14.14 6.98
CA ASP A 219 -14.72 -15.36 7.79
C ASP A 219 -15.57 -16.44 7.09
N ILE A 220 -15.31 -16.66 5.79
CA ILE A 220 -16.12 -17.53 4.93
C ILE A 220 -16.26 -18.98 5.45
N GLU A 221 -15.29 -19.48 6.21
CA GLU A 221 -15.37 -20.81 6.84
C GLU A 221 -16.54 -20.90 7.82
N LYS A 222 -16.71 -19.89 8.68
CA LYS A 222 -17.85 -19.83 9.59
C LYS A 222 -19.17 -19.61 8.85
N LEU A 223 -19.13 -18.89 7.72
CA LEU A 223 -20.34 -18.66 6.92
C LEU A 223 -20.86 -19.93 6.28
N PHE A 224 -19.96 -20.74 5.71
CA PHE A 224 -20.35 -21.97 5.02
C PHE A 224 -20.72 -23.07 6.02
N THR A 225 -20.08 -23.12 7.19
CA THR A 225 -20.42 -24.12 8.24
C THR A 225 -21.75 -23.85 8.94
N LYS A 226 -22.13 -22.58 9.15
CA LYS A 226 -23.42 -22.24 9.80
C LYS A 226 -24.66 -22.60 8.95
N ARG A 227 -24.51 -22.81 7.64
CA ARG A 227 -25.65 -22.99 6.70
C ARG A 227 -25.47 -24.02 5.59
N GLY A 228 -24.33 -24.72 5.54
CA GLY A 228 -24.17 -25.89 4.68
C GLY A 228 -25.19 -26.99 5.00
N PRO A 229 -25.51 -27.89 4.05
CA PRO A 229 -26.35 -29.04 4.34
C PRO A 229 -25.80 -29.76 5.56
N LYS A 230 -26.65 -30.05 6.56
CA LYS A 230 -26.27 -30.85 7.72
C LYS A 230 -25.52 -32.08 7.20
N THR A 231 -24.31 -32.32 7.68
CA THR A 231 -23.60 -33.57 7.43
C THR A 231 -24.42 -34.68 8.09
N TYR A 232 -25.27 -35.32 7.32
CA TYR A 232 -25.91 -36.56 7.74
C TYR A 232 -24.85 -37.65 7.64
N ASP A 233 -24.62 -38.38 8.73
CA ASP A 233 -23.83 -39.60 8.69
C ASP A 233 -24.57 -40.61 7.80
N THR A 234 -24.23 -40.65 6.52
CA THR A 234 -24.76 -41.63 5.56
C THR A 234 -23.97 -42.94 5.62
N ALA A 235 -23.13 -43.16 6.65
CA ALA A 235 -22.43 -44.42 6.80
C ALA A 235 -23.43 -45.56 7.03
N PHE A 236 -23.73 -46.29 5.97
CA PHE A 236 -24.25 -47.64 6.07
C PHE A 236 -23.21 -48.49 6.81
N LYS A 237 -23.50 -48.85 8.06
CA LYS A 237 -22.70 -49.82 8.82
C LYS A 237 -23.14 -51.22 8.40
N ALA A 238 -22.47 -51.78 7.42
CA ALA A 238 -22.67 -53.18 7.05
C ALA A 238 -22.36 -54.08 8.26
N PRO A 239 -23.16 -55.13 8.52
CA PRO A 239 -22.80 -56.15 9.49
C PRO A 239 -21.45 -56.76 9.10
N THR A 240 -20.59 -56.99 10.09
CA THR A 240 -19.27 -57.59 9.88
C THR A 240 -19.42 -59.03 9.39
N GLU A 241 -19.43 -59.23 8.07
CA GLU A 241 -19.17 -60.52 7.47
C GLU A 241 -17.68 -60.64 7.18
N ALA A 242 -17.08 -61.64 7.83
CA ALA A 242 -15.76 -62.14 7.54
C ALA A 242 -15.65 -62.52 6.06
N THR A 243 -14.43 -62.45 5.53
CA THR A 243 -14.03 -62.79 4.14
C THR A 243 -14.44 -61.82 3.04
N ALA A 244 -13.77 -60.66 3.00
CA ALA A 244 -13.50 -59.97 1.74
C ALA A 244 -11.99 -59.67 1.65
N THR A 245 -11.39 -60.15 0.58
CA THR A 245 -10.00 -59.98 0.16
C THR A 245 -9.58 -58.52 0.33
N LYS A 246 -8.51 -58.25 1.09
CA LYS A 246 -7.90 -56.91 1.17
C LYS A 246 -7.32 -56.57 -0.21
N MET A 247 -8.09 -55.86 -1.04
CA MET A 247 -7.49 -55.09 -2.12
C MET A 247 -6.62 -54.02 -1.45
N THR A 248 -5.31 -54.11 -1.65
CA THR A 248 -4.41 -52.98 -1.43
C THR A 248 -4.84 -51.89 -2.40
N THR A 249 -5.59 -50.91 -1.91
CA THR A 249 -5.80 -49.68 -2.65
C THR A 249 -4.42 -49.11 -2.92
N GLU A 250 -4.10 -48.95 -4.20
CA GLU A 250 -2.98 -48.12 -4.63
C GLU A 250 -3.08 -46.82 -3.84
N THR A 251 -1.96 -46.39 -3.25
CA THR A 251 -1.85 -45.07 -2.64
C THR A 251 -2.29 -44.05 -3.69
N VAL A 252 -3.53 -43.58 -3.58
CA VAL A 252 -4.04 -42.49 -4.41
C VAL A 252 -3.22 -41.28 -4.01
N ILE A 253 -2.21 -40.95 -4.81
CA ILE A 253 -1.51 -39.68 -4.69
C ILE A 253 -2.56 -38.63 -5.06
N LYS A 254 -3.25 -38.09 -4.05
CA LYS A 254 -4.16 -36.98 -4.24
C LYS A 254 -3.30 -35.80 -4.68
N MET A 255 -3.37 -35.47 -5.96
CA MET A 255 -2.66 -34.33 -6.51
C MET A 255 -3.03 -33.08 -5.70
N GLU A 256 -2.03 -32.25 -5.39
CA GLU A 256 -2.24 -30.97 -4.72
C GLU A 256 -3.23 -30.12 -5.53
N PRO A 257 -4.19 -29.43 -4.90
CA PRO A 257 -5.16 -28.61 -5.59
C PRO A 257 -4.53 -27.54 -6.49
N ALA A 258 -3.42 -26.92 -6.05
CA ALA A 258 -2.64 -25.95 -6.82
C ALA A 258 -1.13 -26.15 -6.61
N THR A 259 -0.37 -26.03 -7.68
CA THR A 259 1.07 -26.39 -7.73
C THR A 259 2.01 -25.19 -7.56
N ASP A 260 1.53 -23.97 -7.81
CA ASP A 260 2.27 -22.71 -7.87
C ASP A 260 2.21 -21.88 -6.56
N ILE A 261 1.60 -22.42 -5.50
CA ILE A 261 1.38 -21.69 -4.24
C ILE A 261 2.23 -22.21 -3.06
N LYS A 262 3.13 -23.16 -3.29
CA LYS A 262 3.84 -23.90 -2.23
C LYS A 262 4.55 -22.98 -1.23
N ASP A 263 5.23 -21.95 -1.74
CA ASP A 263 6.01 -21.00 -0.93
C ASP A 263 5.32 -19.62 -0.81
N HIS A 264 4.03 -19.54 -1.17
CA HIS A 264 3.28 -18.29 -1.16
C HIS A 264 2.83 -17.91 0.26
N ALA A 265 3.03 -16.66 0.66
CA ALA A 265 2.71 -16.19 2.02
C ALA A 265 1.22 -16.37 2.39
N LEU A 266 0.33 -16.19 1.42
CA LEU A 266 -1.12 -16.33 1.59
C LEU A 266 -1.63 -17.76 1.33
N LYS A 267 -0.74 -18.76 1.20
CA LYS A 267 -1.13 -20.17 0.94
C LYS A 267 -2.24 -20.67 1.87
N PRO A 268 -2.25 -20.42 3.19
CA PRO A 268 -3.33 -20.91 4.05
C PRO A 268 -4.71 -20.38 3.63
N SER A 269 -4.80 -19.11 3.22
CA SER A 269 -6.08 -18.53 2.77
C SER A 269 -6.49 -19.07 1.40
N ILE A 270 -5.50 -19.33 0.53
CA ILE A 270 -5.72 -19.95 -0.78
C ILE A 270 -6.24 -21.38 -0.60
N ASP A 271 -5.61 -22.19 0.25
CA ASP A 271 -6.04 -23.57 0.54
C ASP A 271 -7.49 -23.59 1.05
N THR A 272 -7.87 -22.64 1.92
CA THR A 272 -9.23 -22.52 2.44
C THR A 272 -10.25 -22.21 1.33
N VAL A 273 -10.02 -21.23 0.46
CA VAL A 273 -10.98 -20.92 -0.63
C VAL A 273 -11.09 -22.06 -1.64
N LEU A 274 -10.01 -22.82 -1.86
CA LEU A 274 -10.00 -24.02 -2.70
C LEU A 274 -10.82 -25.16 -2.07
N GLN A 275 -10.65 -25.37 -0.76
CA GLN A 275 -11.44 -26.36 -0.02
C GLN A 275 -12.94 -26.02 -0.01
N LEU A 276 -13.28 -24.74 0.10
CA LEU A 276 -14.66 -24.23 0.06
C LEU A 276 -15.21 -24.07 -1.36
N GLN A 277 -14.38 -24.33 -2.39
CA GLN A 277 -14.73 -24.25 -3.81
C GLN A 277 -15.37 -22.92 -4.18
N VAL A 278 -14.79 -21.80 -3.73
CA VAL A 278 -15.30 -20.45 -4.03
C VAL A 278 -15.16 -20.19 -5.53
N ARG A 279 -16.27 -19.90 -6.20
CA ARG A 279 -16.30 -19.69 -7.65
C ARG A 279 -15.43 -18.50 -8.04
N GLY A 280 -14.58 -18.67 -9.06
CA GLY A 280 -13.61 -17.67 -9.52
C GLY A 280 -12.22 -17.80 -8.88
N LEU A 281 -12.09 -18.58 -7.81
CA LEU A 281 -10.82 -18.88 -7.13
C LEU A 281 -10.38 -20.34 -7.33
N GLU A 282 -10.95 -21.06 -8.30
CA GLU A 282 -10.54 -22.43 -8.62
C GLU A 282 -9.20 -22.45 -9.37
N PRO A 283 -8.40 -23.53 -9.25
CA PRO A 283 -7.20 -23.70 -10.05
C PRO A 283 -7.57 -23.84 -11.53
N GLY A 284 -6.70 -23.34 -12.41
CA GLY A 284 -6.81 -23.54 -13.84
C GLY A 284 -6.62 -25.01 -14.26
N PRO A 285 -6.85 -25.34 -15.54
CA PRO A 285 -6.77 -26.72 -16.04
C PRO A 285 -5.40 -27.40 -15.84
N ASN A 286 -4.35 -26.61 -15.65
CA ASN A 286 -2.98 -27.04 -15.39
C ASN A 286 -2.64 -27.14 -13.88
N HIS A 287 -3.63 -27.14 -12.99
CA HIS A 287 -3.45 -27.12 -11.53
C HIS A 287 -2.62 -25.93 -11.03
N THR A 288 -2.81 -24.76 -11.64
CA THR A 288 -2.20 -23.50 -11.17
C THR A 288 -3.29 -22.56 -10.65
N PHE A 289 -3.04 -21.92 -9.51
CA PHE A 289 -3.95 -20.94 -8.92
C PHE A 289 -3.75 -19.54 -9.51
N ALA A 290 -2.55 -19.21 -9.99
CA ALA A 290 -2.14 -17.89 -10.47
C ALA A 290 -2.38 -16.78 -9.42
N PRO A 291 -1.65 -16.81 -8.27
CA PRO A 291 -1.88 -15.90 -7.15
C PRO A 291 -1.81 -14.41 -7.55
N ASP A 292 -0.85 -14.04 -8.40
CA ASP A 292 -0.61 -12.65 -8.82
C ASP A 292 -1.58 -12.15 -9.92
N LYS A 293 -2.56 -12.96 -10.34
CA LYS A 293 -3.54 -12.54 -11.34
C LYS A 293 -4.46 -11.48 -10.73
N LEU A 294 -4.42 -10.27 -11.29
CA LEU A 294 -5.34 -9.19 -10.93
C LEU A 294 -6.80 -9.59 -11.11
N ILE A 295 -7.64 -9.16 -10.17
CA ILE A 295 -9.07 -9.43 -10.18
C ILE A 295 -9.86 -8.23 -10.71
N THR A 296 -10.70 -8.50 -11.70
CA THR A 296 -11.64 -7.52 -12.26
C THR A 296 -12.89 -7.40 -11.40
N LYS A 297 -13.60 -6.27 -11.51
CA LYS A 297 -14.90 -6.06 -10.85
C LYS A 297 -15.93 -7.13 -11.21
N ALA A 298 -15.94 -7.60 -12.45
CA ALA A 298 -16.83 -8.69 -12.89
C ALA A 298 -16.51 -10.03 -12.21
N GLU A 299 -15.23 -10.39 -12.13
CA GLU A 299 -14.78 -11.61 -11.43
C GLU A 299 -15.09 -11.54 -9.93
N PHE A 300 -14.85 -10.39 -9.30
CA PHE A 300 -15.18 -10.18 -7.89
C PHE A 300 -16.70 -10.24 -7.62
N ALA A 301 -17.52 -9.70 -8.53
CA ALA A 301 -18.97 -9.81 -8.45
C ALA A 301 -19.46 -11.27 -8.49
N LEU A 302 -18.86 -12.11 -9.35
CA LEU A 302 -19.16 -13.54 -9.40
C LEU A 302 -18.82 -14.26 -8.10
N MET A 303 -17.69 -13.92 -7.49
CA MET A 303 -17.28 -14.49 -6.19
C MET A 303 -18.29 -14.12 -5.10
N LEU A 304 -18.67 -12.84 -5.00
CA LEU A 304 -19.65 -12.38 -4.01
C LEU A 304 -21.03 -13.00 -4.23
N GLU A 305 -21.47 -13.17 -5.48
CA GLU A 305 -22.72 -13.85 -5.81
C GLU A 305 -22.68 -15.33 -5.39
N ASP A 306 -21.60 -16.05 -5.69
CA ASP A 306 -21.43 -17.46 -5.29
C ASP A 306 -21.49 -17.63 -3.78
N ILE A 307 -20.74 -16.80 -3.05
CA ILE A 307 -20.76 -16.79 -1.59
C ILE A 307 -22.17 -16.45 -1.09
N LEU A 308 -22.85 -15.47 -1.70
CA LEU A 308 -24.22 -15.11 -1.33
C LEU A 308 -25.18 -16.28 -1.52
N ILE A 309 -25.11 -16.99 -2.66
CA ILE A 309 -25.95 -18.16 -2.95
C ILE A 309 -25.71 -19.24 -1.90
N LYS A 310 -24.44 -19.60 -1.65
CA LYS A 310 -24.07 -20.64 -0.69
C LYS A 310 -24.50 -20.30 0.74
N VAL A 311 -24.40 -19.04 1.14
CA VAL A 311 -24.76 -18.60 2.50
C VAL A 311 -26.28 -18.37 2.65
N SER A 312 -26.98 -17.99 1.60
CA SER A 312 -28.44 -17.79 1.65
C SER A 312 -29.23 -19.07 1.39
N GLY A 313 -28.67 -20.02 0.64
CA GLY A 313 -29.39 -21.17 0.08
C GLY A 313 -30.35 -20.79 -1.06
N ASP A 314 -30.32 -19.54 -1.54
CA ASP A 314 -31.23 -19.05 -2.57
C ASP A 314 -30.62 -19.21 -3.97
N GLU A 315 -30.77 -20.40 -4.55
CA GLU A 315 -30.29 -20.71 -5.90
C GLU A 315 -30.92 -19.83 -6.99
N LYS A 316 -32.09 -19.21 -6.72
CA LYS A 316 -32.75 -18.32 -7.68
C LYS A 316 -31.93 -17.07 -7.96
N LEU A 317 -31.01 -16.69 -7.07
CA LEU A 317 -30.13 -15.56 -7.28
C LEU A 317 -29.29 -15.72 -8.54
N ALA A 318 -28.86 -16.94 -8.89
CA ALA A 318 -28.04 -17.23 -10.07
C ALA A 318 -28.73 -16.90 -11.41
N THR A 319 -30.06 -16.75 -11.42
CA THR A 319 -30.84 -16.46 -12.63
C THR A 319 -31.79 -15.28 -12.47
N LYS A 320 -31.72 -14.56 -11.35
CA LYS A 320 -32.68 -13.53 -10.95
C LYS A 320 -32.91 -12.44 -12.00
N TYR A 321 -31.86 -12.05 -12.73
CA TYR A 321 -31.90 -10.97 -13.71
C TYR A 321 -31.77 -11.48 -15.16
N VAL A 322 -31.88 -12.78 -15.41
CA VAL A 322 -31.90 -13.31 -16.77
C VAL A 322 -33.10 -12.73 -17.53
N GLY A 323 -32.82 -12.07 -18.65
CA GLY A 323 -33.83 -11.38 -19.48
C GLY A 323 -34.22 -9.98 -18.99
N ALA A 324 -33.66 -9.50 -17.86
CA ALA A 324 -33.85 -8.11 -17.43
C ALA A 324 -32.98 -7.14 -18.24
N PRO A 325 -33.40 -5.88 -18.43
CA PRO A 325 -32.54 -4.86 -19.01
C PRO A 325 -31.37 -4.55 -18.06
N SER A 326 -30.25 -4.12 -18.63
CA SER A 326 -29.10 -3.67 -17.84
C SER A 326 -29.39 -2.36 -17.12
N LEU A 327 -28.89 -2.23 -15.88
CA LEU A 327 -28.86 -0.96 -15.15
C LEU A 327 -27.67 -0.08 -15.57
N PHE A 328 -26.73 -0.62 -16.33
CA PHE A 328 -25.46 0.03 -16.64
C PHE A 328 -25.27 0.18 -18.15
N PRO A 329 -24.80 1.35 -18.62
CA PRO A 329 -24.61 1.59 -20.06
C PRO A 329 -23.50 0.72 -20.67
N ASP A 330 -22.55 0.26 -19.85
CA ASP A 330 -21.35 -0.47 -20.26
C ASP A 330 -21.42 -1.99 -19.99
N VAL A 331 -22.51 -2.48 -19.36
CA VAL A 331 -22.70 -3.91 -19.11
C VAL A 331 -23.80 -4.44 -20.02
N ARG A 332 -23.39 -5.23 -21.02
CA ARG A 332 -24.32 -5.92 -21.91
C ARG A 332 -25.01 -7.10 -21.20
N THR A 333 -26.23 -7.40 -21.59
CA THR A 333 -27.02 -8.52 -21.02
C THR A 333 -26.44 -9.90 -21.33
N ASP A 334 -25.57 -10.02 -22.34
CA ASP A 334 -24.84 -11.24 -22.70
C ASP A 334 -23.47 -11.37 -22.01
N ASN A 335 -23.10 -10.41 -21.16
CA ASN A 335 -21.88 -10.49 -20.36
C ASN A 335 -21.94 -11.69 -19.40
N TYR A 336 -20.86 -12.47 -19.33
CA TYR A 336 -20.78 -13.69 -18.50
C TYR A 336 -21.03 -13.44 -17.01
N ALA A 337 -20.80 -12.22 -16.52
CA ALA A 337 -21.03 -11.80 -15.15
C ALA A 337 -22.28 -10.92 -14.99
N PHE A 338 -23.10 -10.73 -16.03
CA PHE A 338 -24.25 -9.81 -16.03
C PHE A 338 -25.17 -10.02 -14.81
N ASN A 339 -25.60 -11.26 -14.57
CA ASN A 339 -26.49 -11.58 -13.46
C ASN A 339 -25.83 -11.27 -12.11
N ALA A 340 -24.58 -11.68 -11.92
CA ALA A 340 -23.81 -11.42 -10.69
C ALA A 340 -23.67 -9.92 -10.43
N ILE A 341 -23.29 -9.15 -11.44
CA ILE A 341 -23.18 -7.68 -11.38
C ILE A 341 -24.50 -7.07 -10.92
N MET A 342 -25.63 -7.47 -11.52
CA MET A 342 -26.95 -6.98 -11.14
C MET A 342 -27.34 -7.38 -9.70
N VAL A 343 -26.99 -8.60 -9.26
CA VAL A 343 -27.24 -9.07 -7.89
C VAL A 343 -26.46 -8.26 -6.87
N VAL A 344 -25.14 -8.12 -7.04
CA VAL A 344 -24.29 -7.45 -6.04
C VAL A 344 -24.51 -5.95 -6.00
N THR A 345 -24.82 -5.32 -7.13
CA THR A 345 -25.10 -3.88 -7.21
C THR A 345 -26.50 -3.52 -6.70
N SER A 346 -27.53 -4.33 -7.02
CA SER A 346 -28.89 -4.11 -6.47
C SER A 346 -28.95 -4.30 -4.95
N ARG A 347 -27.99 -5.03 -4.39
CA ARG A 347 -27.78 -5.13 -2.94
C ARG A 347 -26.82 -4.08 -2.40
N GLY A 348 -26.17 -3.27 -3.23
CA GLY A 348 -25.22 -2.24 -2.76
C GLY A 348 -23.91 -2.80 -2.21
N PHE A 349 -23.54 -4.04 -2.54
CA PHE A 349 -22.22 -4.58 -2.18
C PHE A 349 -21.11 -3.94 -3.01
N ILE A 350 -21.37 -3.69 -4.30
CA ILE A 350 -20.46 -2.97 -5.19
C ILE A 350 -21.21 -1.76 -5.74
N GLU A 351 -20.59 -0.58 -5.69
CA GLU A 351 -21.14 0.64 -6.28
C GLU A 351 -20.64 0.82 -7.72
N ALA A 352 -21.52 1.34 -8.59
CA ALA A 352 -21.14 1.86 -9.90
C ALA A 352 -20.60 3.30 -9.78
N ASP A 353 -19.94 3.77 -10.84
CA ASP A 353 -19.48 5.15 -10.93
C ASP A 353 -20.70 6.09 -10.89
N LYS A 354 -20.75 6.97 -9.89
CA LYS A 354 -21.91 7.87 -9.68
C LYS A 354 -21.99 8.97 -10.73
N ALA A 355 -20.89 9.31 -11.39
CA ALA A 355 -20.85 10.35 -12.41
C ALA A 355 -21.23 9.80 -13.78
N THR A 356 -20.71 8.63 -14.16
CA THR A 356 -20.97 8.05 -15.49
C THR A 356 -22.13 7.05 -15.50
N GLY A 357 -22.51 6.51 -14.34
CA GLY A 357 -23.45 5.40 -14.24
C GLY A 357 -22.87 4.05 -14.69
N GLU A 358 -21.58 3.98 -15.03
CA GLU A 358 -20.91 2.77 -15.50
C GLU A 358 -20.51 1.85 -14.36
N PHE A 359 -20.58 0.54 -14.59
CA PHE A 359 -20.05 -0.45 -13.64
C PHE A 359 -18.54 -0.66 -13.79
N ARG A 360 -18.05 -0.59 -15.04
CA ARG A 360 -16.70 -0.88 -15.50
C ARG A 360 -16.24 -2.30 -15.15
N PRO A 361 -16.85 -3.35 -15.78
CA PRO A 361 -16.63 -4.74 -15.40
C PRO A 361 -15.17 -5.22 -15.56
N GLY A 362 -14.39 -4.59 -16.45
CA GLY A 362 -12.99 -4.92 -16.70
C GLY A 362 -11.98 -4.19 -15.81
N ASP A 363 -12.42 -3.21 -15.01
CA ASP A 363 -11.53 -2.49 -14.09
C ASP A 363 -11.08 -3.44 -12.97
N ALA A 364 -9.84 -3.28 -12.53
CA ALA A 364 -9.34 -3.97 -11.35
C ALA A 364 -10.04 -3.47 -10.08
N VAL A 365 -10.14 -4.34 -9.08
CA VAL A 365 -10.68 -4.00 -7.77
C VAL A 365 -9.56 -3.47 -6.87
N SER A 366 -9.80 -2.38 -6.16
CA SER A 366 -8.89 -1.91 -5.10
C SER A 366 -9.18 -2.63 -3.79
N GLY A 367 -8.18 -2.76 -2.91
CA GLY A 367 -8.40 -3.44 -1.64
C GLY A 367 -9.39 -2.69 -0.73
N ALA A 368 -9.39 -1.36 -0.78
CA ALA A 368 -10.38 -0.54 -0.07
C ALA A 368 -11.82 -0.80 -0.57
N ASP A 369 -12.03 -0.92 -1.88
CA ASP A 369 -13.35 -1.21 -2.45
C ASP A 369 -13.78 -2.66 -2.15
N ALA A 370 -12.86 -3.63 -2.20
CA ALA A 370 -13.13 -5.01 -1.83
C ALA A 370 -13.54 -5.14 -0.36
N LEU A 371 -12.81 -4.51 0.55
CA LEU A 371 -13.14 -4.49 1.98
C LEU A 371 -14.49 -3.83 2.25
N LEU A 372 -14.81 -2.73 1.56
CA LEU A 372 -16.10 -2.08 1.70
C LEU A 372 -17.23 -3.00 1.24
N ALA A 373 -17.05 -3.72 0.13
CA ALA A 373 -18.00 -4.72 -0.34
C ALA A 373 -18.21 -5.85 0.67
N ILE A 374 -17.12 -6.34 1.27
CA ILE A 374 -17.16 -7.37 2.33
C ILE A 374 -17.92 -6.84 3.56
N ARG A 375 -17.68 -5.58 3.95
CA ARG A 375 -18.38 -4.93 5.06
C ARG A 375 -19.88 -4.86 4.81
N GLU A 376 -20.31 -4.40 3.64
CA GLU A 376 -21.73 -4.33 3.29
C GLU A 376 -22.39 -5.71 3.20
N PHE A 377 -21.65 -6.70 2.69
CA PHE A 377 -22.08 -8.10 2.67
C PHE A 377 -22.37 -8.63 4.09
N LYS A 378 -21.45 -8.41 5.04
CA LYS A 378 -21.60 -8.82 6.45
C LYS A 378 -22.79 -8.12 7.12
N ASN A 379 -22.92 -6.80 6.91
CA ASN A 379 -24.00 -6.00 7.48
C ASN A 379 -25.39 -6.54 7.10
N GLN A 380 -25.59 -6.91 5.83
CA GLN A 380 -26.89 -7.39 5.36
C GLN A 380 -27.25 -8.79 5.84
N LEU A 381 -26.25 -9.64 6.02
CA LEU A 381 -26.46 -11.01 6.47
C LEU A 381 -26.43 -11.16 8.01
N LYS A 382 -26.22 -10.05 8.73
CA LYS A 382 -26.29 -9.93 10.19
C LYS A 382 -25.31 -10.87 10.94
N PHE A 383 -24.03 -10.82 10.59
CA PHE A 383 -22.98 -11.53 11.34
C PHE A 383 -21.70 -10.73 11.55
#